data_AF-F8UI79-F1
#
_entry.id   AF-F8UI79-F1
#
_cell.length_a   1.000
_cell.length_b   1.000
_cell.length_c   1.000
_cell.angle_alpha   90.00
_cell.angle_beta   90.00
_cell.angle_gamma   90.00
#
_symmetry.space_group_name_H-M   'P 1'
#
loop_
_entity.id
_entity.type
_entity.pdbx_description
1 polymer ?
#
loop_
_entity_poly.entity_id
_entity_poly.type
_entity_poly.pdbx_seq_one_letter_code
_entity_poly.pdbx_strand_id
1 'polypeptide(L)'
;TLLELFYTWQLMQVEHIRTRPFILLGKEFWTPLIKWINDDILSVELMAKKDLKMIEIVDSVQEVVQILKPGIEHFRNQESAQPQDADT
;
A
#
# COMPACT_ATOMS: atom_id res chain seq x y z
N THR A 1 14.48 -5.92 0.85
CA THR A 1 13.34 -5.28 0.15
C THR A 1 12.31 -6.30 -0.31
N LEU A 2 12.69 -7.38 -1.01
CA LEU A 2 11.73 -8.41 -1.45
C LEU A 2 11.09 -9.18 -0.28
N LEU A 3 11.86 -9.51 0.77
CA LEU A 3 11.32 -10.16 1.97
C LEU A 3 10.25 -9.27 2.61
N GLU A 4 10.56 -8.00 2.81
CA GLU A 4 9.64 -7.01 3.37
C GLU A 4 8.44 -6.77 2.45
N LEU A 5 8.64 -6.82 1.12
CA LEU A 5 7.58 -6.72 0.12
C LEU A 5 6.51 -7.79 0.33
N PHE A 6 6.92 -9.07 0.24
CA PHE A 6 6.00 -10.19 0.33
C PHE A 6 5.42 -10.32 1.74
N TYR A 7 6.21 -10.07 2.78
CA TYR A 7 5.73 -10.15 4.16
C TYR A 7 4.66 -9.10 4.46
N THR A 8 4.90 -7.84 4.08
CA THR A 8 3.92 -6.75 4.26
C THR A 8 2.65 -7.01 3.46
N TRP A 9 2.80 -7.48 2.22
CA TRP A 9 1.66 -7.82 1.37
C TRP A 9 0.82 -8.95 1.97
N GLN A 10 1.45 -10.02 2.44
CA GLN A 10 0.76 -11.12 3.11
C GLN A 10 0.00 -10.63 4.35
N LEU A 11 0.60 -9.79 5.19
CA LEU A 11 -0.06 -9.24 6.38
C LEU A 11 -1.28 -8.38 6.04
N MET A 12 -1.24 -7.63 4.93
CA MET A 12 -2.40 -6.89 4.43
C MET A 12 -3.47 -7.83 3.88
N GLN A 13 -3.08 -8.88 3.15
CA GLN A 13 -3.97 -9.86 2.56
C GLN A 13 -4.80 -10.61 3.61
N VAL A 14 -4.17 -10.99 4.73
CA VAL A 14 -4.85 -11.69 5.85
C VAL A 14 -5.42 -10.73 6.90
N GLU A 15 -5.45 -9.43 6.59
CA GLU A 15 -6.02 -8.36 7.45
C GLU A 15 -5.38 -8.25 8.84
N HIS A 16 -4.18 -8.79 9.04
CA HIS A 16 -3.42 -8.63 10.29
C HIS A 16 -2.90 -7.21 10.47
N ILE A 17 -2.74 -6.46 9.39
CA ILE A 17 -2.48 -5.02 9.44
C ILE A 17 -3.51 -4.26 8.61
N ARG A 18 -3.82 -3.03 9.03
CA ARG A 18 -4.72 -2.14 8.27
C ARG A 18 -4.13 -1.87 6.88
N THR A 19 -5.00 -1.86 5.88
CA THR A 19 -4.63 -1.47 4.51
C THR A 19 -4.08 -0.05 4.52
N ARG A 20 -2.91 0.12 3.91
CA ARG A 20 -2.21 1.39 3.72
C ARG A 20 -1.64 1.43 2.31
N PRO A 21 -1.35 2.62 1.75
CA PRO A 21 -0.70 2.72 0.45
C PRO A 21 0.61 1.92 0.45
N PHE A 22 0.71 0.92 -0.43
CA PHE A 22 1.93 0.14 -0.63
C PHE A 22 2.53 0.49 -2.00
N ILE A 23 3.54 1.35 -1.99
CA ILE A 23 4.02 2.01 -3.20
C ILE A 23 5.40 1.46 -3.60
N LEU A 24 5.54 1.02 -4.84
CA LEU A 24 6.80 0.58 -5.44
C LEU A 24 7.27 1.62 -6.47
N LEU A 25 8.55 2.00 -6.40
CA LEU A 25 9.13 2.98 -7.33
C LEU A 25 9.89 2.26 -8.46
N GLY A 26 9.64 2.70 -9.69
CA GLY A 26 10.24 2.20 -10.93
C GLY A 26 9.38 1.16 -11.62
N LYS A 27 8.47 1.59 -12.51
CA LYS A 27 7.55 0.69 -13.23
C LYS A 27 8.28 -0.36 -14.03
N GLU A 28 9.31 0.02 -14.78
CA GLU A 28 10.08 -0.91 -15.61
C GLU A 28 10.62 -2.12 -14.82
N PHE A 29 11.08 -1.89 -13.58
CA PHE A 29 11.63 -2.94 -12.73
C PHE A 29 10.54 -3.84 -12.12
N TRP A 30 9.43 -3.26 -11.63
CA TRP A 30 8.42 -4.01 -10.87
C TRP A 30 7.28 -4.58 -11.73
N THR A 31 6.99 -4.00 -12.90
CA THR A 31 5.94 -4.48 -13.79
C THR A 31 6.12 -5.96 -14.18
N PRO A 32 7.32 -6.47 -14.50
CA PRO A 32 7.52 -7.89 -14.78
C PRO A 32 7.11 -8.80 -13.63
N LEU A 33 7.42 -8.42 -12.37
CA LEU A 33 7.02 -9.19 -11.18
C LEU A 33 5.50 -9.23 -11.03
N ILE A 34 4.83 -8.08 -11.13
CA ILE A 34 3.37 -8.02 -11.00
C ILE A 34 2.68 -8.77 -12.15
N LYS A 35 3.25 -8.72 -13.36
CA LYS A 35 2.76 -9.50 -14.50
C LYS A 35 2.85 -10.99 -14.23
N TRP A 36 3.98 -11.47 -13.73
CA TRP A 36 4.16 -12.88 -13.35
C TRP A 36 3.15 -13.32 -12.28
N ILE A 37 2.92 -12.50 -11.25
CA ILE A 37 1.90 -12.81 -10.23
C ILE A 37 0.50 -12.89 -10.84
N ASN A 38 0.14 -11.94 -11.71
CA ASN A 38 -1.17 -11.93 -12.36
C ASN A 38 -1.40 -13.15 -13.26
N ASP A 39 -0.37 -13.57 -14.00
CA ASP A 39 -0.50 -14.62 -15.02
C ASP A 39 -0.41 -16.03 -14.40
N ASP A 40 0.56 -16.27 -13.51
CA ASP A 40 0.83 -17.60 -12.96
C ASP A 40 0.20 -17.80 -11.58
N ILE A 41 0.40 -16.87 -10.64
CA ILE A 41 0.01 -17.05 -9.23
C ILE A 41 -1.51 -16.98 -9.05
N LEU A 42 -2.21 -16.12 -9.79
CA LEU A 42 -3.68 -16.10 -9.75
C LEU A 42 -4.29 -17.39 -10.31
N SER A 43 -3.62 -18.05 -11.26
CA SER A 43 -4.14 -19.28 -11.88
C SER A 43 -4.15 -20.49 -10.93
N VAL A 44 -3.26 -20.48 -9.92
CA VAL A 44 -3.12 -21.53 -8.90
C VAL A 44 -3.78 -21.15 -7.57
N GLU A 45 -4.62 -20.10 -7.55
CA GLU A 45 -5.42 -19.66 -6.41
C GLU A 45 -4.63 -19.31 -5.13
N LEU A 46 -3.34 -19.00 -5.25
CA LEU A 46 -2.51 -18.57 -4.12
C LEU A 46 -2.72 -17.09 -3.75
N MET A 47 -3.35 -16.31 -4.62
CA MET A 47 -3.68 -14.91 -4.41
C MET A 47 -4.99 -14.56 -5.14
N ALA A 48 -5.77 -13.61 -4.61
CA ALA A 48 -6.95 -13.10 -5.28
C ALA A 48 -6.64 -11.83 -6.07
N LYS A 49 -7.37 -11.59 -7.17
CA LYS A 49 -7.21 -10.37 -7.99
C LYS A 49 -7.36 -9.06 -7.20
N LYS A 50 -8.11 -9.08 -6.08
CA LYS A 50 -8.25 -7.92 -5.19
C LYS A 50 -6.94 -7.56 -4.48
N ASP A 51 -6.06 -8.52 -4.24
CA ASP A 51 -4.81 -8.32 -3.50
C ASP A 51 -3.80 -7.55 -4.33
N LEU A 52 -3.86 -7.65 -5.66
CA LEU A 52 -3.07 -6.83 -6.59
C LEU A 52 -3.40 -5.34 -6.48
N LYS A 53 -4.62 -4.98 -6.05
CA LYS A 53 -5.02 -3.57 -5.87
C LYS A 53 -4.39 -2.93 -4.63
N MET A 54 -3.72 -3.72 -3.78
CA MET A 54 -3.02 -3.21 -2.61
C MET A 54 -1.70 -2.52 -2.97
N ILE A 55 -1.14 -2.82 -4.15
CA ILE A 55 0.13 -2.27 -4.62
C ILE A 55 -0.11 -1.21 -5.69
N GLU A 56 0.59 -0.09 -5.55
CA GLU A 56 0.72 0.93 -6.59
C GLU A 56 2.18 1.01 -7.06
N ILE A 57 2.39 1.08 -8.38
CA ILE A 57 3.73 1.25 -8.96
C ILE A 57 3.80 2.60 -9.65
N VAL A 58 4.80 3.40 -9.29
CA VAL A 58 4.99 4.79 -9.74
C VAL A 58 6.40 4.99 -10.27
N ASP A 59 6.64 6.06 -11.02
CA ASP A 59 7.98 6.38 -11.56
C ASP A 59 8.61 7.61 -10.92
N SER A 60 7.83 8.38 -10.16
CA SER A 60 8.28 9.64 -9.58
C SER A 60 7.92 9.78 -8.11
N VAL A 61 8.76 10.51 -7.38
CA VAL A 61 8.47 10.90 -5.99
C VAL A 61 7.22 11.79 -5.92
N GLN A 62 6.95 12.56 -6.97
CA GLN A 62 5.77 13.42 -7.07
C GLN A 62 4.47 12.59 -7.04
N GLU A 63 4.42 11.47 -7.78
CA GLU A 63 3.29 10.52 -7.71
C GLU A 63 3.13 9.95 -6.30
N VAL A 64 4.23 9.55 -5.64
CA VAL A 64 4.20 9.06 -4.24
C VAL A 64 3.54 10.10 -3.32
N VAL A 65 3.97 11.36 -3.41
CA VAL A 65 3.42 12.45 -2.58
C VAL A 65 1.93 12.65 -2.87
N GLN A 66 1.50 12.57 -4.12
CA GLN A 66 0.09 12.69 -4.49
C GLN A 66 -0.76 11.58 -3.88
N ILE A 67 -0.26 10.32 -3.88
CA ILE A 67 -0.95 9.17 -3.29
C ILE A 67 -1.07 9.32 -1.77
N LEU A 68 -0.02 9.80 -1.10
CA LEU A 68 0.01 9.91 0.37
C LEU A 68 -0.75 11.12 0.91
N LYS A 69 -0.87 12.20 0.12
CA LYS A 69 -1.42 13.48 0.58
C LYS A 69 -2.82 13.38 1.22
N PRO A 70 -3.82 12.70 0.63
CA PRO A 70 -5.14 12.58 1.23
C PRO A 70 -5.12 11.89 2.60
N GLY A 71 -4.32 10.83 2.74
CA GLY A 71 -4.18 10.10 4.01
C GLY A 71 -3.52 10.95 5.09
N ILE A 72 -2.51 11.74 4.72
CA ILE A 72 -1.82 12.67 5.63
C ILE A 72 -2.77 13.81 6.07
N GLU A 73 -3.53 14.39 5.13
CA GLU A 73 -4.50 15.45 5.43
C GLU A 73 -5.61 14.94 6.36
N HIS A 74 -6.16 13.75 6.08
CA HIS A 74 -7.12 13.10 6.95
C HIS A 74 -6.56 12.86 8.36
N PHE A 75 -5.32 12.37 8.48
CA PHE A 75 -4.66 12.18 9.77
C PHE A 75 -4.50 13.50 10.56
N ARG A 76 -4.01 14.57 9.90
CA ARG A 76 -3.85 15.89 10.53
C ARG A 76 -5.18 16.51 10.97
N ASN A 77 -6.24 16.35 10.18
CA ASN A 77 -7.56 16.87 10.50
C ASN A 77 -8.20 16.15 11.71
N GLN A 78 -7.86 14.88 11.93
CA GLN A 78 -8.30 14.14 13.12
C GLN A 78 -7.58 14.59 14.39
N GLU A 79 -6.28 14.88 14.33
CA GLU A 79 -5.53 15.44 15.47
C GLU A 79 -6.02 16.85 15.83
N SER A 80 -6.36 17.67 14.83
CA SER A 80 -6.88 19.03 15.02
C SER A 80 -8.30 19.08 15.60
N ALA A 81 -9.02 17.96 15.59
CA ALA A 81 -10.40 17.81 16.07
C ALA A 81 -10.49 17.16 17.47
N GLN A 82 -9.36 16.73 18.06
CA GLN A 82 -9.31 16.41 19.49
C GLN A 82 -9.26 17.73 20.27
N PRO A 83 -10.21 17.99 21.18
CA PRO A 83 -10.10 19.13 22.07
C PRO A 83 -8.81 18.99 22.88
N GLN A 84 -7.90 19.95 22.74
CA GLN A 84 -7.09 20.35 23.88
C GLN A 84 -8.08 20.80 24.94
N ASP A 85 -8.32 19.95 25.94
CA ASP A 85 -8.48 20.30 27.35
C ASP A 85 -9.17 19.17 28.14
N ALA A 86 -8.38 18.49 28.97
CA ALA A 86 -8.83 17.94 30.25
C ALA A 86 -7.66 18.11 31.24
N ASP A 87 -7.48 19.39 31.60
CA ASP A 87 -7.17 19.94 32.93
C ASP A 87 -6.29 19.15 33.93
N THR A 88 -5.38 19.92 34.55
CA THR A 88 -4.74 19.73 35.87
C THR A 88 -3.60 18.72 36.03
#